data_AF-A0A943S8R3-F1
#
_entry.id   AF-A0A943S8R3-F1
#
_cell.length_a   1.000
_cell.length_b   1.000
_cell.length_c   1.000
_cell.angle_alpha   90.00
_cell.angle_beta   90.00
_cell.angle_gamma   90.00
#
_symmetry.space_group_name_H-M   'P 1'
#
loop_
_entity.id
_entity.type
_entity.pdbx_description
1 polymer ?
#
loop_
_entity_poly.entity_id
_entity_poly.type
_entity_poly.pdbx_seq_one_letter_code
_entity_poly.pdbx_strand_id
1 'polypeptide(L)' 'MRLIDADNLNFEGQHYNKSQMKAILDFVDSQPTAYDVDAVVEQLDEYITKIVGRKSALYQTVMQIVKGGGVE' A
#
# COMPACT_ATOMS: atom_id res chain seq x y z
N MET A 1 -1.51 -1.92 -7.27
CA MET A 1 -2.01 -0.67 -6.67
C MET A 1 -1.11 -0.36 -5.47
N ARG A 2 -0.67 0.90 -5.28
CA ARG A 2 0.05 1.33 -4.06
C ARG A 2 -0.81 2.37 -3.35
N LEU A 3 -0.95 2.26 -2.04
CA LEU A 3 -1.60 3.28 -1.21
C LEU A 3 -0.53 4.28 -0.77
N ILE A 4 -0.73 5.55 -1.11
CA ILE A 4 0.15 6.66 -0.74
C ILE A 4 -0.61 7.60 0.19
N ASP A 5 0.11 8.23 1.10
CA ASP A 5 -0.46 9.28 1.94
C ASP A 5 -0.69 10.53 1.10
N ALA A 6 -1.97 10.84 0.84
CA ALA A 6 -2.36 11.96 0.01
C ALA A 6 -2.39 13.29 0.78
N ASP A 7 -2.28 13.28 2.12
CA ASP A 7 -2.39 14.51 2.92
C ASP A 7 -1.20 15.46 2.67
N ASN A 8 -0.07 14.91 2.20
CA ASN A 8 1.11 15.69 1.83
C ASN A 8 1.12 16.12 0.34
N LEU A 9 0.10 15.75 -0.44
CA LEU A 9 -0.01 16.09 -1.86
C LEU A 9 -0.81 17.39 -2.04
N ASN A 10 -0.11 18.53 -2.06
CA ASN A 10 -0.75 19.83 -2.30
C ASN A 10 -0.59 20.28 -3.77
N PHE A 11 -1.68 20.14 -4.55
CA PHE A 11 -1.73 20.55 -5.96
C PHE A 11 -2.78 21.62 -6.26
N GLU A 12 -3.45 22.18 -5.25
CA GLU A 12 -4.61 23.04 -5.46
C GLU A 12 -4.25 24.42 -6.04
N GLY A 13 -5.06 24.90 -6.97
CA GLY A 13 -4.99 26.27 -7.52
C GLY A 13 -3.82 26.55 -8.47
N GLN A 14 -3.04 25.53 -8.85
CA GLN A 14 -1.87 25.67 -9.69
C GLN A 14 -2.14 25.26 -11.15
N HIS A 15 -1.70 26.07 -12.11
CA HIS A 15 -1.68 25.70 -13.53
C HIS A 15 -0.30 25.16 -13.90
N TYR A 16 -0.22 23.86 -14.17
CA TYR A 16 1.03 23.19 -14.52
C TYR A 16 1.20 23.05 -16.03
N ASN A 17 2.38 23.40 -16.53
CA ASN A 17 2.78 23.09 -17.90
C ASN A 17 3.23 21.61 -18.03
N LYS A 18 3.51 21.15 -19.25
CA LYS A 18 3.88 19.75 -19.51
C LYS A 18 5.12 19.27 -18.75
N SER A 19 6.15 20.11 -18.56
CA SER A 19 7.35 19.69 -17.83
C SER A 19 7.09 19.62 -16.32
N GLN A 20 6.28 20.52 -15.78
CA GLN A 20 5.83 20.46 -14.38
C GLN A 20 4.96 19.23 -14.10
N MET A 21 4.11 18.83 -15.03
CA MET A 21 3.32 17.59 -14.91
C MET A 21 4.21 16.35 -14.79
N LYS A 22 5.31 16.28 -15.54
CA LYS A 22 6.27 15.17 -15.41
C LYS A 22 6.87 15.13 -13.99
N ALA A 23 7.28 16.27 -13.46
CA ALA A 23 7.83 16.34 -12.11
C ALA A 23 6.82 15.92 -11.03
N ILE A 24 5.53 16.23 -11.23
CA ILE A 24 4.45 15.77 -10.34
C ILE A 24 4.31 14.25 -10.37
N LEU A 25 4.30 13.64 -11.55
CA LEU A 25 4.23 12.18 -11.69
C LEU A 25 5.44 11.50 -11.04
N ASP A 26 6.65 12.00 -11.30
CA ASP A 26 7.88 11.50 -10.68
C ASP A 26 7.82 11.62 -9.13
N PHE A 27 7.25 12.72 -8.62
CA PHE A 27 7.05 12.93 -7.18
C PHE A 27 6.03 11.95 -6.57
N VAL A 28 4.91 11.70 -7.25
CA VAL A 28 3.91 10.72 -6.82
C VAL A 28 4.49 9.30 -6.82
N ASP A 29 5.24 8.92 -7.85
CA ASP A 29 5.85 7.59 -7.96
C ASP A 29 6.92 7.31 -6.89
N SER A 30 7.56 8.38 -6.39
CA SER A 30 8.58 8.33 -5.33
C SER A 30 8.01 8.43 -3.90
N GLN A 31 6.70 8.66 -3.74
CA GLN A 31 6.11 8.64 -2.40
C GLN A 31 6.26 7.26 -1.76
N PRO A 32 6.56 7.20 -0.46
CA PRO A 32 6.52 5.94 0.28
C PRO A 32 5.08 5.40 0.30
N THR A 33 4.94 4.11 0.61
CA THR A 33 3.63 3.55 0.90
C THR A 33 3.08 4.16 2.20
N ALA A 34 1.76 4.38 2.26
CA ALA A 34 1.08 4.95 3.42
C ALA A 34 1.21 4.10 4.70
N TYR A 35 1.56 2.83 4.54
CA TYR A 35 1.85 1.90 5.62
C TYR A 35 3.06 1.04 5.28
N ASP A 36 3.70 0.52 6.32
CA ASP A 36 4.72 -0.51 6.21
C ASP A 36 4.04 -1.87 5.96
N VAL A 37 4.24 -2.41 4.76
CA VAL A 37 3.65 -3.68 4.34
C VAL A 37 4.10 -4.83 5.24
N ASP A 38 5.37 -4.84 5.65
CA ASP A 38 5.92 -5.91 6.48
C ASP A 38 5.33 -5.85 7.90
N ALA A 39 5.15 -4.65 8.45
CA ALA A 39 4.47 -4.46 9.73
C ALA A 39 3.00 -4.93 9.69
N VAL A 40 2.28 -4.67 8.59
CA VAL A 40 0.90 -5.15 8.41
C VAL A 40 0.85 -6.68 8.30
N VAL A 41 1.80 -7.28 7.57
CA VAL A 41 1.95 -8.74 7.44
C VAL A 41 2.21 -9.40 8.80
N GLU A 42 3.08 -8.81 9.63
CA GLU A 42 3.38 -9.32 10.98
C GLU A 42 2.15 -9.28 11.90
N GLN A 43 1.46 -8.14 11.96
CA GLN A 43 0.25 -7.98 12.77
C GLN A 43 -0.85 -8.98 12.37
N LEU A 44 -1.02 -9.20 11.07
CA LEU A 44 -2.01 -10.14 10.55
C LEU A 44 -1.61 -11.60 10.79
N ASP A 45 -0.33 -11.96 10.65
CA ASP A 45 0.14 -13.30 10.99
C ASP A 45 -0.14 -13.62 12.47
N GLU A 46 0.18 -12.70 13.37
CA GLU A 46 -0.07 -12.89 14.80
C GLU A 46 -1.58 -13.04 15.10
N TYR A 47 -2.41 -12.15 14.55
CA TYR A 47 -3.84 -12.16 14.78
C TYR A 47 -4.53 -13.42 14.23
N ILE A 48 -4.29 -13.77 12.97
CA ILE A 48 -4.98 -14.86 12.29
C ILE A 48 -4.49 -16.23 12.79
N THR A 49 -3.20 -16.34 13.13
CA THR A 49 -2.64 -17.57 13.70
C THR A 49 -3.35 -17.96 15.00
N LYS A 50 -3.74 -16.98 15.84
CA LYS A 50 -4.51 -17.23 17.08
C LYS A 50 -5.92 -17.79 16.83
N ILE A 51 -6.49 -17.58 15.63
CA ILE A 51 -7.87 -17.98 15.30
C ILE A 51 -7.90 -19.32 14.56
N VAL A 52 -7.11 -19.45 13.48
CA VAL A 52 -7.21 -20.58 12.54
C VAL A 52 -5.92 -21.37 12.33
N GLY A 53 -4.79 -20.88 12.86
CA GLY A 53 -3.46 -21.47 12.66
C GLY A 53 -2.91 -21.32 11.23
N ARG A 54 -1.59 -21.35 11.10
CA ARG A 54 -0.87 -21.08 9.83
C ARG A 54 -1.12 -22.09 8.69
N LYS A 55 -1.61 -23.29 9.01
CA LYS A 55 -1.94 -24.32 8.02
C LYS A 55 -3.35 -24.19 7.44
N SER A 56 -4.18 -23.31 7.97
CA SER A 56 -5.53 -23.11 7.45
C SER A 56 -5.50 -22.47 6.06
N ALA A 57 -6.45 -22.86 5.21
CA ALA A 57 -6.64 -22.22 3.91
C ALA A 57 -6.91 -20.70 4.08
N LEU A 58 -7.71 -20.32 5.09
CA LEU A 58 -7.99 -18.92 5.40
C LEU A 58 -6.72 -18.11 5.66
N TYR A 59 -5.80 -18.62 6.49
CA TYR A 59 -4.54 -17.95 6.75
C TYR A 59 -3.76 -17.73 5.45
N GLN A 60 -3.59 -18.79 4.64
CA GLN A 60 -2.81 -18.71 3.40
C GLN A 60 -3.42 -17.68 2.43
N THR A 61 -4.74 -17.70 2.26
CA THR A 61 -5.46 -16.74 1.40
C THR A 61 -5.27 -15.30 1.89
N VAL A 62 -5.43 -15.02 3.19
CA VAL A 62 -5.26 -13.65 3.70
C VAL A 62 -3.82 -13.17 3.53
N MET A 63 -2.83 -14.01 3.81
CA MET A 63 -1.42 -13.63 3.63
C MET A 63 -1.06 -13.35 2.17
N GLN A 64 -1.63 -14.10 1.23
CA GLN A 64 -1.47 -13.84 -0.21
C GLN A 64 -2.10 -12.52 -0.61
N ILE A 65 -3.33 -12.23 -0.16
CA ILE A 65 -4.02 -10.96 -0.45
C ILE A 65 -3.19 -9.77 0.06
N VAL A 66 -2.70 -9.82 1.29
CA VAL A 66 -1.98 -8.69 1.91
C VAL A 66 -0.64 -8.44 1.21
N LYS A 67 0.12 -9.51 0.93
CA LYS A 67 1.42 -9.41 0.23
C LYS A 67 1.27 -9.02 -1.24
N GLY A 68 0.21 -9.48 -1.90
CA GLY A 68 -0.12 -9.14 -3.28
C GLY A 68 -0.87 -7.81 -3.43
N GLY A 69 -1.23 -7.15 -2.32
CA GLY A 69 -2.05 -5.94 -2.34
C GLY A 69 -3.46 -6.15 -2.91
N GLY A 70 -3.98 -7.37 -2.85
CA GLY A 70 -5.30 -7.74 -3.38
C GLY A 70 -5.41 -7.66 -4.91
N VAL A 71 -4.28 -7.61 -5.63
CA VAL A 71 -4.24 -7.61 -7.09
C VAL A 71 -3.89 -9.02 -7.55
N GLU A 72 -4.93 -9.79 -7.88
CA GLU A 72 -4.85 -10.86 -8.89
C GLU A 72 -5.12 -10.28 -10.28
#